data_AF-A0A2T0B2A0-F1
#
_entry.id   AF-A0A2T0B2A0-F1
#
_cell.length_a   1.000
_cell.length_b   1.000
_cell.length_c   1.000
_cell.angle_alpha   90.00
_cell.angle_beta   90.00
_cell.angle_gamma   90.00
#
_symmetry.space_group_name_H-M   'P 1'
#
loop_
_entity.id
_entity.type
_entity.pdbx_description
1 polymer ?
#
loop_
_entity_poly.entity_id
_entity_poly.type
_entity_poly.pdbx_seq_one_letter_code
_entity_poly.pdbx_strand_id
1 'polypeptide(L)'
;MKFYELIATIFLKKDTHFSQSSELIGKNISNLMLNDNDLRKYHKEKIYKYVFTNLYPVEKDGVYKKDRVYILNLRCFSENYILKIKKCMENYESSDLRIISADIKGINQKHINFLETITPAIVTIDSKPWLPNGDILLLVKRLHANAEKKFKFFFNEEIGEVEDYFIEKLKILNRKPTYYSYKGIRLLGNKFKIKVNDDDKSQKLAFIVLGGGLAEKNSILGAGYCKCDWR
;
A
#
# COMPACT_ATOMS: atom_id res chain seq x y z
N MET A 1 -0.87 16.86 -8.85
CA MET A 1 -1.02 15.41 -9.13
C MET A 1 -2.32 14.87 -8.53
N LYS A 2 -2.82 13.71 -8.98
CA LYS A 2 -4.04 13.07 -8.45
C LYS A 2 -3.86 11.55 -8.40
N PHE A 3 -4.41 10.90 -7.38
CA PHE A 3 -4.63 9.45 -7.35
C PHE A 3 -6.09 9.15 -7.00
N TYR A 4 -6.47 7.88 -7.09
CA TYR A 4 -7.82 7.41 -6.82
C TYR A 4 -7.80 6.45 -5.63
N GLU A 5 -8.79 6.58 -4.75
CA GLU A 5 -9.02 5.67 -3.64
C GLU A 5 -10.36 4.96 -3.85
N LEU A 6 -10.29 3.64 -3.95
CA LEU A 6 -11.42 2.73 -3.93
C LEU A 6 -11.66 2.28 -2.49
N ILE A 7 -12.91 2.30 -2.05
CA ILE A 7 -13.36 1.84 -0.74
C ILE A 7 -14.29 0.66 -0.97
N ALA A 8 -13.90 -0.53 -0.54
CA ALA A 8 -14.68 -1.76 -0.70
C ALA A 8 -15.26 -2.22 0.64
N THR A 9 -16.54 -2.55 0.64
CA THR A 9 -17.24 -3.22 1.74
C THR A 9 -17.22 -4.72 1.48
N ILE A 10 -16.70 -5.49 2.44
CA ILE A 10 -16.38 -6.90 2.29
C ILE A 10 -17.11 -7.71 3.35
N PHE A 11 -17.83 -8.74 2.94
CA PHE A 11 -18.34 -9.79 3.83
C PHE A 11 -17.32 -10.93 3.90
N LEU A 12 -16.79 -11.22 5.08
CA LEU A 12 -15.76 -12.25 5.27
C LEU A 12 -16.40 -13.62 5.53
N LYS A 13 -15.96 -14.67 4.81
CA LYS A 13 -16.58 -16.01 4.88
C LYS A 13 -15.85 -17.01 5.77
N LYS A 14 -14.70 -16.62 6.33
CA LYS A 14 -13.90 -17.45 7.23
C LYS A 14 -13.10 -16.61 8.20
N ASP A 15 -12.87 -17.16 9.39
CA ASP A 15 -11.98 -16.54 10.35
C ASP A 15 -10.58 -16.42 9.76
N THR A 16 -9.97 -15.26 9.91
CA THR A 16 -8.67 -14.94 9.30
C THR A 16 -7.79 -14.20 10.30
N HIS A 17 -6.67 -14.83 10.67
CA HIS A 17 -5.69 -14.18 11.53
C HIS A 17 -5.03 -12.99 10.80
N PHE A 18 -4.71 -11.90 11.52
CA PHE A 18 -4.21 -10.66 10.94
C PHE A 18 -2.93 -10.83 10.10
N SER A 19 -2.10 -11.82 10.42
CA SER A 19 -0.87 -12.11 9.69
C SER A 19 -1.09 -12.81 8.34
N GLN A 20 -2.30 -13.31 8.09
CA GLN A 20 -2.70 -13.98 6.85
C GLN A 20 -3.65 -13.12 5.99
N SER A 21 -4.29 -12.12 6.60
CA SER A 21 -5.32 -11.33 5.91
C SER A 21 -4.77 -10.55 4.72
N SER A 22 -3.55 -10.01 4.79
CA SER A 22 -2.92 -9.33 3.65
C SER A 22 -2.75 -10.23 2.42
N GLU A 23 -2.33 -11.48 2.61
CA GLU A 23 -2.21 -12.45 1.50
C GLU A 23 -3.59 -12.85 0.97
N LEU A 24 -4.56 -13.06 1.87
CA LEU A 24 -5.95 -13.32 1.48
C LEU A 24 -6.51 -12.20 0.60
N ILE A 25 -6.34 -10.94 1.02
CA ILE A 25 -6.81 -9.77 0.26
C ILE A 25 -6.09 -9.69 -1.08
N GLY A 26 -4.76 -9.75 -1.08
CA GLY A 26 -3.95 -9.67 -2.31
C GLY A 26 -4.28 -10.78 -3.32
N LYS A 27 -4.56 -12.00 -2.84
CA LYS A 27 -5.03 -13.12 -3.67
C LYS A 27 -6.41 -12.85 -4.27
N ASN A 28 -7.36 -12.35 -3.49
CA ASN A 28 -8.70 -12.04 -4.00
C ASN A 28 -8.68 -10.88 -5.01
N ILE A 29 -7.85 -9.85 -4.78
CA ILE A 29 -7.63 -8.79 -5.78
C ILE A 29 -6.94 -9.34 -7.04
N SER A 30 -5.98 -10.25 -6.90
CA SER A 30 -5.36 -10.88 -8.07
C SER A 30 -6.37 -11.71 -8.87
N ASN A 31 -7.24 -12.45 -8.19
CA ASN A 31 -8.27 -13.28 -8.80
C ASN A 31 -9.35 -12.44 -9.51
N LEU A 32 -9.85 -11.36 -8.90
CA LEU A 32 -10.86 -10.51 -9.54
C LEU A 32 -10.30 -9.87 -10.83
N MET A 33 -9.01 -9.52 -10.85
CA MET A 33 -8.36 -8.96 -12.04
C MET A 33 -8.31 -9.94 -13.22
N LEU A 34 -8.48 -11.24 -13.01
CA LEU A 34 -8.54 -12.22 -14.10
C LEU A 34 -9.82 -12.13 -14.91
N ASN A 35 -10.86 -11.47 -14.40
CA ASN A 35 -12.15 -11.30 -15.08
C ASN A 35 -12.16 -10.19 -16.14
N ASP A 36 -11.05 -9.44 -16.28
CA ASP A 36 -10.87 -8.41 -17.30
C ASP A 36 -9.53 -8.63 -18.02
N ASN A 37 -9.52 -8.49 -19.36
CA ASN A 37 -8.33 -8.80 -20.16
C ASN A 37 -7.17 -7.84 -19.91
N ASP A 38 -7.44 -6.56 -19.65
CA ASP A 38 -6.41 -5.56 -19.41
C ASP A 38 -5.88 -5.68 -17.97
N LEU A 39 -6.76 -5.91 -16.99
CA LEU A 39 -6.33 -6.20 -15.63
C LEU A 39 -5.54 -7.51 -15.54
N ARG A 40 -5.87 -8.52 -16.35
CA ARG A 40 -5.09 -9.77 -16.42
C ARG A 40 -3.67 -9.53 -16.92
N LYS A 41 -3.48 -8.68 -17.93
CA LYS A 41 -2.15 -8.28 -18.42
C LYS A 41 -1.42 -7.47 -17.34
N TYR A 42 -2.08 -6.44 -16.83
CA TYR A 42 -1.57 -5.57 -15.78
C TYR A 42 -1.08 -6.37 -14.57
N HIS A 43 -1.87 -7.33 -14.06
CA HIS A 43 -1.51 -8.21 -12.94
C HIS A 43 -0.18 -8.95 -13.16
N LYS A 44 0.05 -9.48 -14.38
CA LYS A 44 1.24 -10.30 -14.72
C LYS A 44 2.53 -9.48 -14.83
N GLU A 45 2.43 -8.19 -15.13
CA GLU A 45 3.60 -7.33 -15.29
C GLU A 45 4.32 -7.06 -13.95
N LYS A 46 5.65 -6.99 -13.96
CA LYS A 46 6.45 -6.68 -12.76
C LYS A 46 6.65 -5.17 -12.58
N ILE A 47 5.53 -4.45 -12.50
CA ILE A 47 5.48 -2.99 -12.41
C ILE A 47 4.82 -2.51 -11.10
N TYR A 48 4.95 -1.21 -10.79
CA TYR A 48 4.20 -0.58 -9.71
C TYR A 48 2.72 -0.50 -10.09
N LYS A 49 1.84 -0.72 -9.11
CA LYS A 49 0.40 -0.82 -9.38
C LYS A 49 -0.46 0.00 -8.45
N TYR A 50 -0.85 -0.63 -7.36
CA TYR A 50 -1.73 -0.11 -6.33
C TYR A 50 -1.18 -0.52 -4.96
N VAL A 51 -1.72 0.09 -3.92
CA VAL A 51 -1.53 -0.30 -2.52
C VAL A 51 -2.89 -0.45 -1.86
N PHE A 52 -3.03 -1.33 -0.87
CA PHE A 52 -4.30 -1.53 -0.16
C PHE A 52 -4.10 -1.68 1.35
N THR A 53 -5.14 -1.42 2.13
CA THR A 53 -5.12 -1.54 3.60
C THR A 53 -5.31 -2.99 4.06
N ASN A 54 -5.24 -3.24 5.36
CA ASN A 54 -5.86 -4.45 5.91
C ASN A 54 -7.38 -4.23 6.11
N LEU A 55 -8.09 -5.25 6.55
CA LEU A 55 -9.50 -5.15 6.93
C LEU A 55 -9.68 -4.24 8.16
N TYR A 56 -10.73 -3.42 8.13
CA TYR A 56 -11.13 -2.51 9.20
C TYR A 56 -12.60 -2.73 9.59
N PRO A 57 -12.99 -2.69 10.89
CA PRO A 57 -12.15 -2.45 12.06
C PRO A 57 -11.19 -3.62 12.38
N VAL A 58 -10.10 -3.31 13.10
CA VAL A 58 -9.16 -4.33 13.58
C VAL A 58 -9.78 -5.06 14.78
N GLU A 59 -9.82 -6.39 14.73
CA GLU A 59 -10.31 -7.21 15.84
C GLU A 59 -9.28 -7.29 16.97
N LYS A 60 -9.76 -7.15 18.22
CA LYS A 60 -8.89 -7.07 19.42
C LYS A 60 -8.10 -8.35 19.68
N ASP A 61 -8.65 -9.50 19.28
CA ASP A 61 -8.02 -10.81 19.43
C ASP A 61 -7.11 -11.18 18.24
N GLY A 62 -6.94 -10.27 17.27
CA GLY A 62 -6.08 -10.48 16.11
C GLY A 62 -6.69 -11.40 15.04
N VAL A 63 -7.96 -11.78 15.16
CA VAL A 63 -8.64 -12.66 14.20
C VAL A 63 -9.89 -11.99 13.65
N TYR A 64 -9.84 -11.61 12.37
CA TYR A 64 -11.02 -11.18 11.63
C TYR A 64 -12.04 -12.31 11.58
N LYS A 65 -13.32 -11.98 11.81
CA LYS A 65 -14.38 -12.95 12.05
C LYS A 65 -15.17 -13.26 10.79
N LYS A 66 -15.46 -14.54 10.61
CA LYS A 66 -16.45 -15.03 9.66
C LYS A 66 -17.80 -14.35 9.90
N ASP A 67 -18.55 -14.20 8.81
CA ASP A 67 -19.90 -13.65 8.76
C ASP A 67 -20.00 -12.20 9.24
N ARG A 68 -18.87 -11.47 9.18
CA ARG A 68 -18.79 -10.03 9.48
C ARG A 68 -18.45 -9.20 8.25
N VAL A 69 -18.81 -7.92 8.35
CA VAL A 69 -18.51 -6.90 7.35
C VAL A 69 -17.28 -6.08 7.76
N TYR A 70 -16.38 -5.88 6.81
CA TYR A 70 -15.16 -5.10 6.94
C TYR A 70 -15.01 -4.12 5.78
N ILE A 71 -14.22 -3.08 5.99
CA ILE A 71 -13.82 -2.11 4.97
C ILE A 71 -12.36 -2.33 4.57
N LEU A 72 -12.09 -2.20 3.28
CA LEU A 72 -10.77 -2.21 2.67
C LEU A 72 -10.62 -1.00 1.76
N ASN A 73 -9.50 -0.29 1.84
CA ASN A 73 -9.18 0.78 0.89
C ASN A 73 -8.07 0.33 -0.06
N LEU A 74 -8.19 0.68 -1.34
CA LEU A 74 -7.18 0.46 -2.38
C LEU A 74 -6.89 1.79 -3.09
N ARG A 75 -5.61 2.11 -3.31
CA ARG A 75 -5.19 3.32 -4.02
C ARG A 75 -4.41 3.00 -5.28
N CYS A 76 -4.66 3.76 -6.34
CA CYS A 76 -3.95 3.66 -7.61
C CYS A 76 -3.87 5.03 -8.30
N PHE A 77 -2.79 5.29 -9.03
CA PHE A 77 -2.65 6.49 -9.85
C PHE A 77 -3.41 6.41 -11.18
N SER A 78 -3.70 5.20 -11.67
CA SER A 78 -4.42 5.02 -12.94
C SER A 78 -5.94 4.97 -12.72
N GLU A 79 -6.64 5.98 -13.24
CA GLU A 79 -8.11 6.03 -13.27
C GLU A 79 -8.71 4.84 -14.02
N ASN A 80 -8.16 4.52 -15.20
CA ASN A 80 -8.62 3.40 -16.01
C ASN A 80 -8.55 2.08 -15.23
N TYR A 81 -7.41 1.78 -14.59
CA TYR A 81 -7.28 0.54 -13.83
C TYR A 81 -8.17 0.51 -12.59
N ILE A 82 -8.32 1.62 -11.86
CA ILE A 82 -9.16 1.60 -10.66
C ILE A 82 -10.65 1.47 -10.98
N LEU A 83 -11.12 2.07 -12.08
CA LEU A 83 -12.50 1.91 -12.58
C LEU A 83 -12.76 0.46 -13.01
N LYS A 84 -11.82 -0.17 -13.72
CA LYS A 84 -11.92 -1.59 -14.08
C LYS A 84 -11.91 -2.49 -12.84
N ILE A 85 -11.06 -2.20 -11.85
CA ILE A 85 -11.04 -2.94 -10.58
C ILE A 85 -12.39 -2.84 -9.87
N LYS A 86 -12.98 -1.63 -9.78
CA LYS A 86 -14.33 -1.45 -9.23
C LYS A 86 -15.36 -2.30 -9.99
N LYS A 87 -15.34 -2.27 -11.32
CA LYS A 87 -16.25 -3.08 -12.13
C LYS A 87 -16.10 -4.58 -11.86
N CYS A 88 -14.87 -5.08 -11.75
CA CYS A 88 -14.61 -6.48 -11.41
C CYS A 88 -14.96 -6.85 -9.95
N MET A 89 -15.10 -5.86 -9.06
CA MET A 89 -15.58 -6.06 -7.69
C MET A 89 -17.11 -6.20 -7.62
N GLU A 90 -17.85 -5.72 -8.62
CA GLU A 90 -19.30 -5.88 -8.68
C GLU A 90 -19.66 -7.37 -8.73
N ASN A 91 -20.41 -7.83 -7.72
CA ASN A 91 -20.78 -9.24 -7.53
C ASN A 91 -19.58 -10.21 -7.39
N TYR A 92 -18.39 -9.74 -7.01
CA TYR A 92 -17.26 -10.62 -6.76
C TYR A 92 -17.48 -11.46 -5.50
N GLU A 93 -17.30 -12.77 -5.66
CA GLU A 93 -17.41 -13.73 -4.58
C GLU A 93 -16.38 -14.84 -4.73
N SER A 94 -15.77 -15.22 -3.62
CA SER A 94 -14.85 -16.36 -3.52
C SER A 94 -15.21 -17.23 -2.31
N SER A 95 -14.43 -18.27 -2.05
CA SER A 95 -14.53 -19.03 -0.80
C SER A 95 -14.07 -18.23 0.43
N ASP A 96 -13.30 -17.16 0.23
CA ASP A 96 -12.72 -16.35 1.31
C ASP A 96 -13.63 -15.18 1.71
N LEU A 97 -14.25 -14.52 0.72
CA LEU A 97 -15.00 -13.28 0.93
C LEU A 97 -16.03 -13.02 -0.18
N ARG A 98 -16.94 -12.08 0.06
CA ARG A 98 -17.83 -11.48 -0.94
C ARG A 98 -17.72 -9.95 -0.88
N ILE A 99 -17.63 -9.29 -2.02
CA ILE A 99 -17.71 -7.82 -2.07
C ILE A 99 -19.18 -7.41 -2.06
N ILE A 100 -19.57 -6.54 -1.12
CA ILE A 100 -20.91 -5.99 -0.99
C ILE A 100 -21.06 -4.72 -1.83
N SER A 101 -20.09 -3.81 -1.73
CA SER A 101 -20.09 -2.55 -2.46
C SER A 101 -18.66 -2.05 -2.67
N ALA A 102 -18.47 -1.20 -3.67
CA ALA A 102 -17.22 -0.52 -3.93
C ALA A 102 -17.49 0.89 -4.48
N ASP A 103 -16.87 1.89 -3.87
CA ASP A 103 -16.94 3.29 -4.29
C ASP A 103 -15.55 3.83 -4.61
N ILE A 104 -15.47 4.85 -5.46
CA ILE A 104 -14.20 5.51 -5.83
C ILE A 104 -14.29 7.01 -5.55
N LYS A 105 -13.21 7.58 -5.03
CA LYS A 105 -13.01 9.02 -4.96
C LYS A 105 -11.62 9.41 -5.49
N GLY A 106 -11.54 10.58 -6.09
CA GLY A 106 -10.27 11.19 -6.48
C GLY A 106 -9.66 11.98 -5.32
N ILE A 107 -8.33 11.89 -5.16
CA ILE A 107 -7.57 12.63 -4.17
C ILE A 107 -6.53 13.47 -4.91
N ASN A 108 -6.67 14.79 -4.80
CA ASN A 108 -5.72 15.75 -5.35
C ASN A 108 -4.58 15.99 -4.36
N GLN A 109 -3.40 16.26 -4.89
CA GLN A 109 -2.24 16.65 -4.10
C GLN A 109 -2.52 17.93 -3.32
N LYS A 110 -2.20 17.87 -2.04
CA LYS A 110 -2.12 18.98 -1.11
C LYS A 110 -0.80 18.86 -0.36
N HIS A 111 -0.42 19.90 0.36
CA HIS A 111 0.77 19.88 1.18
C HIS A 111 0.64 18.83 2.30
N ILE A 112 1.66 17.99 2.46
CA ILE A 112 1.74 16.88 3.41
C ILE A 112 2.79 17.21 4.46
N ASN A 113 2.37 17.36 5.72
CA ASN A 113 3.32 17.53 6.83
C ASN A 113 3.92 16.20 7.25
N PHE A 114 3.06 15.19 7.39
CA PHE A 114 3.46 13.86 7.85
C PHE A 114 2.86 12.76 7.00
N LEU A 115 3.63 11.68 6.83
CA LEU A 115 3.16 10.38 6.37
C LEU A 115 3.31 9.37 7.50
N GLU A 116 2.28 8.56 7.73
CA GLU A 116 2.31 7.46 8.69
C GLU A 116 1.81 6.18 8.05
N THR A 117 2.61 5.12 8.13
CA THR A 117 2.20 3.81 7.61
C THR A 117 1.09 3.21 8.47
N ILE A 118 -0.06 2.91 7.88
CA ILE A 118 -1.14 2.12 8.48
C ILE A 118 -0.73 0.64 8.48
N THR A 119 -0.32 0.13 7.31
CA THR A 119 0.24 -1.22 7.15
C THR A 119 1.76 -1.14 7.16
N PRO A 120 2.47 -2.04 7.88
CA PRO A 120 3.93 -2.03 7.92
C PRO A 120 4.56 -1.99 6.52
N ALA A 121 5.60 -1.17 6.33
CA ALA A 121 6.37 -1.12 5.10
C ALA A 121 7.46 -2.19 5.11
N ILE A 122 7.59 -2.92 4.00
CA ILE A 122 8.64 -3.92 3.78
C ILE A 122 9.79 -3.23 3.05
N VAL A 123 10.99 -3.31 3.63
CA VAL A 123 12.24 -2.81 3.04
C VAL A 123 13.25 -3.94 3.03
N THR A 124 13.81 -4.23 1.87
CA THR A 124 14.81 -5.28 1.69
C THR A 124 16.18 -4.67 1.41
N ILE A 125 17.22 -5.12 2.12
CA ILE A 125 18.62 -4.75 1.92
C ILE A 125 19.42 -6.03 1.75
N ASP A 126 20.09 -6.17 0.61
CA ASP A 126 20.91 -7.33 0.26
C ASP A 126 20.16 -8.66 0.49
N SER A 127 18.91 -8.70 0.00
CA SER A 127 17.99 -9.83 0.12
C SER A 127 17.57 -10.19 1.55
N LYS A 128 17.84 -9.32 2.54
CA LYS A 128 17.42 -9.47 3.93
C LYS A 128 16.47 -8.33 4.34
N PRO A 129 15.55 -8.57 5.29
CA PRO A 129 14.70 -7.50 5.80
C PRO A 129 15.54 -6.45 6.55
N TRP A 130 15.23 -5.18 6.37
CA TRP A 130 15.76 -4.14 7.26
C TRP A 130 15.13 -4.26 8.65
N LEU A 131 15.97 -4.22 9.69
CA LEU A 131 15.57 -4.35 11.09
C LEU A 131 15.71 -3.02 11.82
N PRO A 132 14.94 -2.76 12.90
CA PRO A 132 14.95 -1.48 13.63
C PRO A 132 16.30 -1.00 14.15
N ASN A 133 17.27 -1.91 14.34
CA ASN A 133 18.64 -1.61 14.75
C ASN A 133 19.60 -1.42 13.56
N GLY A 134 19.09 -1.42 12.32
CA GLY A 134 19.86 -1.21 11.11
C GLY A 134 20.20 0.25 10.86
N ASP A 135 21.01 0.48 9.82
CA ASP A 135 21.41 1.82 9.40
C ASP A 135 20.20 2.65 8.92
N ILE A 136 19.93 3.74 9.63
CA ILE A 136 18.81 4.66 9.37
C ILE A 136 19.05 5.49 8.11
N LEU A 137 20.28 5.91 7.83
CA LEU A 137 20.59 6.67 6.63
C LEU A 137 20.41 5.79 5.39
N LEU A 138 20.84 4.53 5.47
CA LEU A 138 20.59 3.56 4.41
C LEU A 138 19.10 3.31 4.19
N LEU A 139 18.31 3.22 5.27
CA LEU A 139 16.85 3.12 5.17
C LEU A 139 16.26 4.33 4.42
N VAL A 140 16.61 5.56 4.84
CA VAL A 140 16.13 6.81 4.21
C VAL A 140 16.49 6.83 2.72
N LYS A 141 17.73 6.50 2.35
CA LYS A 141 18.17 6.37 0.95
C LYS A 141 17.31 5.39 0.16
N ARG A 142 16.99 4.21 0.74
CA ARG A 142 16.15 3.20 0.08
C ARG A 142 14.71 3.66 -0.09
N LEU A 143 14.14 4.32 0.92
CA LEU A 143 12.77 4.86 0.85
C LEU A 143 12.69 5.97 -0.20
N HIS A 144 13.67 6.86 -0.24
CA HIS A 144 13.76 7.94 -1.21
C HIS A 144 13.85 7.39 -2.64
N ALA A 145 14.83 6.54 -2.92
CA ALA A 145 15.01 5.95 -4.24
C ALA A 145 13.79 5.14 -4.71
N ASN A 146 13.05 4.51 -3.78
CA ASN A 146 11.79 3.85 -4.11
C ASN A 146 10.70 4.85 -4.53
N ALA A 147 10.58 5.98 -3.83
CA ALA A 147 9.64 7.04 -4.16
C ALA A 147 9.95 7.64 -5.54
N GLU A 148 11.22 7.93 -5.84
CA GLU A 148 11.65 8.45 -7.15
C GLU A 148 11.34 7.47 -8.29
N LYS A 149 11.64 6.19 -8.10
CA LYS A 149 11.32 5.15 -9.09
C LYS A 149 9.82 5.05 -9.36
N LYS A 150 9.00 5.21 -8.32
CA LYS A 150 7.54 5.25 -8.46
C LYS A 150 7.07 6.52 -9.15
N PHE A 151 7.65 7.68 -8.82
CA PHE A 151 7.37 8.95 -9.49
C PHE A 151 7.63 8.82 -10.99
N LYS A 152 8.83 8.39 -11.36
CA LYS A 152 9.22 8.14 -12.75
C LYS A 152 8.29 7.17 -13.45
N PHE A 153 7.88 6.10 -12.78
CA PHE A 153 6.97 5.13 -13.38
C PHE A 153 5.56 5.69 -13.61
N PHE A 154 4.98 6.39 -12.63
CA PHE A 154 3.59 6.84 -12.73
C PHE A 154 3.40 8.11 -13.58
N PHE A 155 4.43 8.96 -13.67
CA PHE A 155 4.36 10.23 -14.37
C PHE A 155 5.26 10.31 -15.60
N ASN A 156 6.09 9.29 -15.84
CA ASN A 156 7.07 9.26 -16.94
C ASN A 156 8.01 10.49 -16.93
N GLU A 157 8.29 11.01 -15.74
CA GLU A 157 9.10 12.20 -15.47
C GLU A 157 10.17 11.87 -14.43
N GLU A 158 11.37 12.40 -14.58
CA GLU A 158 12.36 12.35 -13.52
C GLU A 158 12.11 13.47 -12.50
N ILE A 159 12.31 13.19 -11.22
CA ILE A 159 12.14 14.21 -10.18
C ILE A 159 13.25 15.30 -10.27
N GLY A 160 14.33 14.99 -10.99
CA GLY A 160 15.54 15.81 -11.12
C GLY A 160 16.50 15.62 -9.96
N GLU A 161 17.61 16.36 -9.94
CA GLU A 161 18.54 16.34 -8.81
C GLU A 161 17.85 16.87 -7.56
N VAL A 162 17.95 16.13 -6.45
CA VAL A 162 17.41 16.54 -5.15
C VAL A 162 18.57 16.98 -4.25
N GLU A 163 18.43 18.13 -3.60
CA GLU A 163 19.44 18.63 -2.65
C GLU A 163 19.43 17.83 -1.33
N ASP A 164 18.26 17.27 -0.97
CA ASP A 164 18.07 16.44 0.21
C ASP A 164 16.99 15.37 -0.03
N TYR A 165 16.89 14.39 0.87
CA TYR A 165 15.85 13.38 0.82
C TYR A 165 14.47 14.01 1.11
N PHE A 166 13.39 13.46 0.55
CA PHE A 166 12.02 13.86 0.90
C PHE A 166 11.64 13.73 2.39
N ILE A 167 12.49 13.05 3.17
CA ILE A 167 12.29 12.72 4.57
C ILE A 167 13.13 13.68 5.41
N GLU A 168 12.47 14.64 6.06
CA GLU A 168 13.12 15.52 7.06
C GLU A 168 13.45 14.71 8.33
N LYS A 169 12.48 13.92 8.81
CA LYS A 169 12.60 13.11 10.02
C LYS A 169 11.88 11.78 9.86
N LEU A 170 12.49 10.71 10.35
CA LEU A 170 11.91 9.38 10.37
C LEU A 170 11.83 8.83 11.79
N LYS A 171 10.65 8.36 12.19
CA LYS A 171 10.40 7.67 13.46
C LYS A 171 9.87 6.27 13.18
N ILE A 172 10.49 5.26 13.79
CA ILE A 172 10.00 3.89 13.82
C ILE A 172 8.94 3.78 14.92
N LEU A 173 7.77 3.23 14.60
CA LEU A 173 6.61 3.21 15.52
C LEU A 173 6.46 1.89 16.27
N ASN A 174 6.99 0.79 15.72
CA ASN A 174 6.91 -0.54 16.31
C ASN A 174 8.22 -0.92 17.00
N ARG A 175 8.12 -1.58 18.17
CA ARG A 175 9.30 -2.10 18.91
C ARG A 175 9.91 -3.33 18.25
N LYS A 176 9.08 -4.20 17.68
CA LYS A 176 9.48 -5.41 16.94
C LYS A 176 8.85 -5.40 15.56
N PRO A 177 9.54 -5.86 14.50
CA PRO A 177 8.95 -5.99 13.17
C PRO A 177 7.66 -6.79 13.19
N THR A 178 6.69 -6.37 12.38
CA THR A 178 5.48 -7.14 12.12
C THR A 178 5.72 -8.02 10.91
N TYR A 179 5.19 -9.25 10.91
CA TYR A 179 5.35 -10.15 9.78
C TYR A 179 4.08 -10.28 8.94
N TYR A 180 4.28 -10.45 7.65
CA TYR A 180 3.31 -10.89 6.68
C TYR A 180 3.55 -12.37 6.37
N SER A 181 2.50 -13.18 6.34
CA SER A 181 2.56 -14.51 5.75
C SER A 181 2.40 -14.35 4.24
N TYR A 182 3.28 -14.99 3.46
CA TYR A 182 3.18 -14.99 2.01
C TYR A 182 3.80 -16.26 1.44
N LYS A 183 3.02 -17.10 0.74
CA LYS A 183 3.50 -18.34 0.09
C LYS A 183 4.38 -19.22 1.01
N GLY A 184 3.97 -19.36 2.26
CA GLY A 184 4.68 -20.18 3.26
C GLY A 184 5.93 -19.53 3.88
N ILE A 185 6.32 -18.32 3.47
CA ILE A 185 7.42 -17.57 4.09
C ILE A 185 6.90 -16.39 4.93
N ARG A 186 7.77 -15.86 5.81
CA ARG A 186 7.52 -14.65 6.61
C ARG A 186 8.31 -13.48 6.06
N LEU A 187 7.62 -12.39 5.72
CA LEU A 187 8.25 -11.13 5.32
C LEU A 187 8.08 -10.11 6.44
N LEU A 188 9.17 -9.46 6.85
CA LEU A 188 9.16 -8.50 7.95
C LEU A 188 8.95 -7.08 7.42
N GLY A 189 8.12 -6.32 8.14
CA GLY A 189 7.89 -4.91 7.89
C GLY A 189 7.89 -4.08 9.19
N ASN A 190 8.13 -2.80 9.05
CA ASN A 190 8.14 -1.83 10.14
C ASN A 190 7.16 -0.69 9.86
N LYS A 191 6.64 -0.09 10.92
CA LYS A 191 5.78 1.09 10.84
C LYS A 191 6.61 2.34 11.01
N PHE A 192 6.36 3.34 10.19
CA PHE A 192 7.09 4.59 10.17
C PHE A 192 6.13 5.78 10.28
N LYS A 193 6.60 6.83 10.97
CA LYS A 193 6.11 8.20 10.82
C LYS A 193 7.23 9.04 10.21
N ILE A 194 6.92 9.71 9.12
CA ILE A 194 7.84 10.51 8.31
C ILE A 194 7.35 11.96 8.37
N LYS A 195 8.23 12.88 8.76
CA LYS A 195 8.06 14.31 8.47
C LYS A 195 8.62 14.59 7.09
N VAL A 196 7.84 15.23 6.24
CA VAL A 196 8.21 15.48 4.84
C VAL A 196 8.86 16.86 4.74
N ASN A 197 9.88 16.99 3.89
CA ASN A 197 10.46 18.30 3.57
C ASN A 197 9.46 19.17 2.77
N ASP A 198 9.53 20.49 2.96
CA ASP A 198 8.53 21.44 2.44
C ASP A 198 8.67 21.73 0.93
N ASP A 199 9.82 21.40 0.32
CA ASP A 199 10.09 21.69 -1.09
C ASP A 199 9.20 20.88 -2.06
N ASP A 200 9.01 21.41 -3.26
CA ASP A 200 8.11 20.84 -4.27
C ASP A 200 8.44 19.38 -4.62
N LYS A 201 9.73 19.02 -4.72
CA LYS A 201 10.15 17.66 -5.08
C LYS A 201 9.79 16.69 -3.96
N SER A 202 10.07 17.06 -2.72
CA SER A 202 9.71 16.28 -1.54
C SER A 202 8.20 16.07 -1.41
N GLN A 203 7.40 17.12 -1.68
CA GLN A 203 5.95 17.04 -1.66
C GLN A 203 5.39 16.14 -2.78
N LYS A 204 5.99 16.16 -3.97
CA LYS A 204 5.65 15.22 -5.05
C LYS A 204 5.97 13.77 -4.64
N LEU A 205 7.17 13.51 -4.11
CA LEU A 205 7.57 12.17 -3.67
C LEU A 205 6.70 11.65 -2.51
N ALA A 206 6.34 12.50 -1.55
CA ALA A 206 5.42 12.15 -0.48
C ALA A 206 4.02 11.80 -1.02
N PHE A 207 3.53 12.54 -2.01
CA PHE A 207 2.26 12.24 -2.66
C PHE A 207 2.29 10.90 -3.42
N ILE A 208 3.42 10.57 -4.05
CA ILE A 208 3.66 9.24 -4.65
C ILE A 208 3.56 8.13 -3.61
N VAL A 209 4.22 8.31 -2.46
CA VAL A 209 4.17 7.34 -1.36
C VAL A 209 2.75 7.19 -0.83
N LEU A 210 1.99 8.29 -0.72
CA LEU A 210 0.61 8.26 -0.25
C LEU A 210 -0.33 7.46 -1.17
N GLY A 211 -0.19 7.64 -2.50
CA GLY A 211 -1.02 6.98 -3.50
C GLY A 211 -0.55 5.57 -3.91
N GLY A 212 0.76 5.32 -3.88
CA GLY A 212 1.39 4.08 -4.36
C GLY A 212 1.98 3.19 -3.27
N GLY A 213 1.91 3.63 -2.01
CA GLY A 213 2.49 2.95 -0.85
C GLY A 213 3.99 3.22 -0.68
N LEU A 214 4.47 3.10 0.55
CA LEU A 214 5.89 3.22 0.90
C LEU A 214 6.61 1.90 0.60
N ALA A 215 7.84 1.99 0.09
CA ALA A 215 8.75 0.86 -0.12
C ALA A 215 8.20 -0.26 -1.02
N GLU A 216 8.27 -1.52 -0.59
CA GLU A 216 8.09 -2.69 -1.45
C GLU A 216 6.78 -3.46 -1.16
N LYS A 217 6.43 -4.38 -2.08
CA LYS A 217 5.31 -5.35 -1.93
C LYS A 217 3.93 -4.70 -1.75
N ASN A 218 3.76 -3.48 -2.23
CA ASN A 218 2.52 -2.70 -2.08
C ASN A 218 1.30 -3.40 -2.69
N SER A 219 1.42 -3.93 -3.92
CA SER A 219 0.29 -4.52 -4.65
C SER A 219 0.01 -5.99 -4.33
N ILE A 220 0.97 -6.69 -3.73
CA ILE A 220 0.84 -8.12 -3.41
C ILE A 220 0.41 -8.35 -1.96
N LEU A 221 0.78 -7.46 -1.04
CA LEU A 221 0.50 -7.59 0.40
C LEU A 221 -0.13 -6.35 1.04
N GLY A 222 -0.32 -5.27 0.27
CA GLY A 222 -0.79 -4.00 0.83
C GLY A 222 0.24 -3.34 1.75
N ALA A 223 1.51 -3.75 1.68
CA ALA A 223 2.56 -3.22 2.55
C ALA A 223 2.78 -1.73 2.31
N GLY A 224 3.08 -0.98 3.38
CA GLY A 224 3.41 0.44 3.31
C GLY A 224 2.26 1.38 2.90
N TYR A 225 1.00 0.97 3.06
CA TYR A 225 -0.14 1.89 2.90
C TYR A 225 -0.04 3.01 3.94
N CYS A 226 -0.14 4.27 3.52
CA CYS A 226 0.05 5.43 4.39
C CYS A 226 -1.24 6.23 4.60
N LYS A 227 -1.40 6.83 5.77
CA LYS A 227 -2.21 8.04 5.97
C LYS A 227 -1.29 9.26 5.98
N CYS A 228 -1.88 10.43 5.80
CA CYS A 228 -1.16 11.70 5.88
C CYS A 228 -1.88 12.71 6.77
N ASP A 229 -1.10 13.62 7.32
CA ASP A 229 -1.59 14.84 7.96
C ASP A 229 -1.44 15.98 6.93
N TRP A 230 -2.56 16.45 6.39
CA TRP A 230 -2.58 17.59 5.46
C TRP A 230 -2.29 18.89 6.21
N ARG A 231 -1.63 19.84 5.53
CA ARG A 231 -1.55 21.23 5.97
C ARG A 231 -2.68 22.05 5.36
#